data_AF-A0A1X6WTC2-F1
#
_entry.id   AF-A0A1X6WTC2-F1
#
_cell.length_a   1.000
_cell.length_b   1.000
_cell.length_c   1.000
_cell.angle_alpha   90.00
_cell.angle_beta   90.00
_cell.angle_gamma   90.00
#
_symmetry.space_group_name_H-M   'P 1'
#
loop_
_entity.id
_entity.type
_entity.pdbx_description
1 polymer ?
#
loop_
_entity_poly.entity_id
_entity_poly.type
_entity_poly.pdbx_seq_one_letter_code
_entity_poly.pdbx_strand_id
1 'polypeptide(L)'
;MKRTITRLATVSGAAALSLSLAACGGGGDSADTAEGTTEAATTTEAATTEAATTTEDATTEAATTEAATTDAATTDAAPVSASEADLEPAKQRVVDFYKSAGGGDLDTACGMVYDSSTGTGMSSGTMLDACKQGLEPQMETLKAAGDVITPDLLEAEVGADGVININAGGTTVPVRKGADGQLYIDFLAATGG
;
A
#
# COMPACT_ATOMS: atom_id res chain seq x y z
N MET A 1 -6.32 -7.60 -45.85
CA MET A 1 -6.88 -8.71 -45.03
C MET A 1 -8.10 -8.19 -44.29
N LYS A 2 -9.21 -8.94 -44.33
CA LYS A 2 -10.55 -8.51 -43.91
C LYS A 2 -10.65 -8.41 -42.38
N ARG A 3 -11.27 -7.33 -41.91
CA ARG A 3 -11.58 -6.99 -40.51
C ARG A 3 -12.67 -7.90 -39.96
N THR A 4 -12.53 -8.34 -38.71
CA THR A 4 -13.67 -8.83 -37.92
C THR A 4 -13.71 -8.04 -36.62
N ILE A 5 -14.60 -7.03 -36.60
CA ILE A 5 -14.94 -6.23 -35.42
C ILE A 5 -16.18 -6.89 -34.84
N THR A 6 -16.04 -7.58 -33.71
CA THR A 6 -17.18 -8.10 -32.95
C THR A 6 -17.43 -7.14 -31.80
N ARG A 7 -18.39 -6.24 -31.99
CA ARG A 7 -18.97 -5.44 -30.91
C ARG A 7 -20.01 -6.32 -30.20
N LEU A 8 -19.75 -6.68 -28.94
CA LEU A 8 -20.77 -7.18 -28.03
C LEU A 8 -21.14 -6.06 -27.07
N ALA A 9 -22.36 -5.58 -27.24
CA ALA A 9 -23.06 -4.72 -26.30
C ALA A 9 -23.65 -5.57 -25.16
N THR A 10 -24.27 -4.87 -24.19
CA THR A 10 -25.24 -5.37 -23.18
C THR A 10 -24.60 -6.08 -21.97
N VAL A 11 -24.93 -5.79 -20.70
CA VAL A 11 -26.18 -5.33 -20.06
C VAL A 11 -25.88 -4.50 -18.80
N SER A 12 -26.59 -3.38 -18.61
CA SER A 12 -26.68 -2.68 -17.32
C SER A 12 -27.42 -3.54 -16.28
N GLY A 13 -26.70 -3.95 -15.23
CA GLY A 13 -27.29 -4.57 -14.04
C GLY A 13 -27.20 -3.63 -12.85
N ALA A 14 -28.27 -2.88 -12.56
CA ALA A 14 -28.42 -2.16 -11.31
C ALA A 14 -28.85 -3.15 -10.22
N ALA A 15 -27.93 -3.56 -9.36
CA ALA A 15 -28.25 -4.28 -8.13
C ALA A 15 -28.05 -3.33 -6.95
N ALA A 16 -29.16 -2.80 -6.44
CA ALA A 16 -29.22 -2.19 -5.12
C ALA A 16 -29.08 -3.29 -4.07
N LEU A 17 -27.94 -3.36 -3.38
CA LEU A 17 -27.79 -4.16 -2.17
C LEU A 17 -27.84 -3.22 -0.95
N SER A 18 -28.94 -3.38 -0.25
CA SER A 18 -29.34 -2.74 1.00
C SER A 18 -28.38 -3.01 2.15
N LEU A 19 -28.18 -1.97 2.96
CA LEU A 19 -27.56 -1.95 4.28
C LEU A 19 -28.04 -3.11 5.18
N SER A 20 -27.12 -3.68 5.95
CA SER A 20 -27.41 -4.34 7.23
C SER A 20 -26.24 -4.13 8.21
N LEU A 21 -26.29 -3.03 8.97
CA LEU A 21 -25.50 -2.89 10.19
C LEU A 21 -26.10 -3.82 11.27
N ALA A 22 -25.50 -4.99 11.47
CA ALA A 22 -25.71 -5.77 12.68
C ALA A 22 -24.70 -5.32 13.73
N ALA A 23 -25.15 -4.40 14.60
CA ALA A 23 -24.52 -4.14 15.88
C ALA A 23 -24.57 -5.42 16.73
N CYS A 24 -23.46 -6.15 16.81
CA CYS A 24 -23.29 -7.22 17.79
C CYS A 24 -22.74 -6.62 19.08
N GLY A 25 -23.65 -6.03 19.85
CA GLY A 25 -23.49 -5.91 21.29
C GLY A 25 -23.92 -7.22 21.93
N GLY A 26 -22.99 -7.86 22.65
CA GLY A 26 -23.24 -9.14 23.32
C GLY A 26 -22.20 -9.37 24.40
N GLY A 27 -22.36 -8.67 25.52
CA GLY A 27 -21.59 -8.86 26.74
C GLY A 27 -21.86 -10.23 27.35
N GLY A 28 -20.80 -10.85 27.86
CA GLY A 28 -20.81 -12.10 28.61
C GLY A 28 -19.74 -12.03 29.69
N ASP A 29 -20.18 -11.58 30.85
CA ASP A 29 -19.46 -11.56 32.12
C ASP A 29 -19.16 -13.02 32.55
N SER A 30 -17.89 -13.34 32.79
CA SER A 30 -17.50 -14.50 33.61
C SER A 30 -16.14 -14.22 34.22
N ALA A 31 -16.20 -13.84 35.49
CA ALA A 31 -15.09 -13.83 36.42
C ALA A 31 -14.46 -15.22 36.53
N ASP A 32 -13.13 -15.29 36.50
CA ASP A 32 -12.39 -16.17 37.42
C ASP A 32 -10.96 -15.66 37.66
N THR A 33 -10.78 -15.14 38.87
CA THR A 33 -9.65 -15.27 39.78
C THR A 33 -8.33 -15.84 39.23
N ALA A 34 -7.30 -15.00 39.23
CA ALA A 34 -5.95 -15.43 39.61
C ALA A 34 -5.27 -14.31 40.40
N GLU A 35 -5.28 -14.46 41.71
CA GLU A 35 -4.36 -13.79 42.62
C GLU A 35 -2.92 -14.19 42.30
N GLY A 36 -1.97 -13.25 42.40
CA GLY A 36 -0.58 -13.64 42.59
C GLY A 36 0.46 -12.65 42.10
N THR A 37 1.06 -11.96 43.08
CA THR A 37 2.50 -11.64 43.15
C THR A 37 2.90 -10.21 42.82
N THR A 38 2.92 -9.44 43.92
CA THR A 38 3.89 -8.41 44.31
C THR A 38 5.35 -8.73 43.97
N GLU A 39 6.06 -7.79 43.35
CA GLU A 39 7.41 -7.27 43.71
C GLU A 39 7.80 -6.24 42.62
N ALA A 40 7.75 -4.94 42.91
CA ALA A 40 8.85 -4.14 43.46
C ALA A 40 10.11 -4.11 42.58
N ALA A 41 10.38 -2.98 41.92
CA ALA A 41 11.62 -2.23 42.11
C ALA A 41 11.63 -0.95 41.27
N THR A 42 11.57 0.16 42.00
CA THR A 42 12.14 1.46 41.67
C THR A 42 13.50 1.34 40.98
N THR A 43 13.72 2.05 39.87
CA THR A 43 15.03 2.66 39.59
C THR A 43 14.82 3.96 38.83
N THR A 44 14.91 5.04 39.60
CA THR A 44 15.24 6.38 39.14
C THR A 44 16.69 6.38 38.66
N GLU A 45 16.94 6.65 37.38
CA GLU A 45 18.25 7.10 36.92
C GLU A 45 18.18 8.58 36.54
N ALA A 46 19.20 9.28 37.01
CA ALA A 46 19.27 10.71 37.13
C ALA A 46 19.66 11.39 35.81
N ALA A 47 19.27 12.65 35.73
CA ALA A 47 19.71 13.62 34.74
C ALA A 47 21.23 13.62 34.54
N THR A 48 21.66 13.75 33.29
CA THR A 48 22.93 14.43 32.98
C THR A 48 22.67 15.38 31.82
N THR A 49 22.49 16.64 32.21
CA THR A 49 22.59 17.83 31.36
C THR A 49 24.08 18.08 31.13
N GLU A 50 24.56 17.88 29.90
CA GLU A 50 25.88 18.37 29.49
C GLU A 50 25.73 19.64 28.66
N ALA A 51 26.23 20.71 29.28
CA ALA A 51 26.73 21.99 28.78
C ALA A 51 26.48 22.37 27.31
N ALA A 52 25.74 23.47 27.17
CA ALA A 52 25.84 24.41 26.06
C ALA A 52 27.30 24.85 25.86
N THR A 53 27.81 24.64 24.65
CA THR A 53 28.98 25.39 24.15
C THR A 53 28.48 26.33 23.06
N THR A 54 28.09 27.53 23.48
CA THR A 54 27.90 28.67 22.59
C THR A 54 29.28 29.11 22.11
N THR A 55 29.60 28.79 20.86
CA THR A 55 30.69 29.43 20.13
C THR A 55 30.07 30.54 19.30
N GLU A 56 30.22 31.78 19.77
CA GLU A 56 30.16 32.96 18.91
C GLU A 56 31.42 32.97 18.04
N ASP A 57 31.29 32.89 16.71
CA ASP A 57 32.28 33.51 15.84
C ASP A 57 31.71 33.83 14.43
N ALA A 58 32.00 35.07 14.03
CA ALA A 58 31.99 35.66 12.70
C ALA A 58 30.71 35.58 11.83
N THR A 59 29.83 36.56 12.04
CA THR A 59 28.95 37.10 10.98
C THR A 59 29.80 37.64 9.83
N THR A 60 30.01 36.81 8.81
CA THR A 60 30.44 37.26 7.48
C THR A 60 29.18 37.43 6.64
N GLU A 61 28.87 38.68 6.28
CA GLU A 61 27.81 39.05 5.33
C GLU A 61 28.17 38.49 3.94
N ALA A 62 27.80 37.24 3.68
CA ALA A 62 27.87 36.65 2.37
C ALA A 62 26.72 37.20 1.52
N ALA A 63 27.07 37.76 0.36
CA ALA A 63 26.13 38.31 -0.60
C ALA A 63 25.02 37.32 -0.92
N THR A 64 23.79 37.65 -0.51
CA THR A 64 22.56 36.96 -0.86
C THR A 64 22.36 37.03 -2.37
N THR A 65 22.90 36.04 -3.07
CA THR A 65 22.50 35.74 -4.44
C THR A 65 21.18 34.99 -4.31
N GLU A 66 20.07 35.66 -4.61
CA GLU A 66 18.77 35.01 -4.74
C GLU A 66 18.88 33.96 -5.85
N ALA A 67 19.09 32.71 -5.47
CA ALA A 67 18.94 31.59 -6.37
C ALA A 67 17.48 31.64 -6.83
N ALA A 68 17.28 31.86 -8.13
CA ALA A 68 15.98 31.78 -8.74
C ALA A 68 15.43 30.37 -8.46
N THR A 69 14.52 30.27 -7.49
CA THR A 69 13.70 29.10 -7.26
C THR A 69 12.87 28.92 -8.51
N THR A 70 13.41 28.12 -9.42
CA THR A 70 12.64 27.60 -10.54
C THR A 70 11.76 26.53 -9.92
N ASP A 71 10.52 26.88 -9.62
CA ASP A 71 9.44 25.93 -9.39
C ASP A 71 9.43 24.99 -10.60
N ALA A 72 10.04 23.82 -10.43
CA ALA A 72 9.89 22.75 -11.40
C ALA A 72 8.41 22.40 -11.37
N ALA A 73 7.70 22.76 -12.45
CA ALA A 73 6.32 22.37 -12.61
C ALA A 73 6.25 20.85 -12.53
N THR A 74 5.81 20.32 -11.39
CA THR A 74 5.46 18.91 -11.24
C THR A 74 4.28 18.68 -12.16
N THR A 75 4.59 18.23 -13.37
CA THR A 75 3.57 17.80 -14.32
C THR A 75 3.03 16.50 -13.76
N ASP A 76 1.84 16.57 -13.16
CA ASP A 76 1.08 15.43 -12.69
C ASP A 76 0.96 14.44 -13.86
N ALA A 77 1.72 13.35 -13.80
CA ALA A 77 1.75 12.37 -14.85
C ALA A 77 0.42 11.62 -14.79
N ALA A 78 -0.47 11.89 -15.74
CA ALA A 78 -1.75 11.22 -15.81
C ALA A 78 -1.54 9.69 -15.84
N PRO A 79 -2.35 8.92 -15.07
CA PRO A 79 -2.20 7.48 -15.02
C PRO A 79 -2.45 6.85 -16.40
N VAL A 80 -1.66 5.83 -16.73
CA VAL A 80 -1.83 5.07 -17.97
C VAL A 80 -2.97 4.07 -17.74
N SER A 81 -3.99 4.07 -18.60
CA SER A 81 -5.07 3.09 -18.50
C SER A 81 -4.55 1.69 -18.81
N ALA A 82 -4.88 0.72 -17.95
CA ALA A 82 -4.57 -0.68 -18.22
C ALA A 82 -5.46 -1.26 -19.34
N SER A 83 -4.98 -2.33 -19.95
CA SER A 83 -5.64 -3.05 -21.05
C SER A 83 -5.74 -4.55 -20.76
N GLU A 84 -6.50 -5.29 -21.59
CA GLU A 84 -6.59 -6.75 -21.46
C GLU A 84 -5.22 -7.46 -21.55
N ALA A 85 -4.26 -6.86 -22.28
CA ALA A 85 -2.90 -7.37 -22.39
C ALA A 85 -2.12 -7.31 -21.06
N ASP A 86 -2.58 -6.48 -20.11
CA ASP A 86 -1.95 -6.29 -18.80
C ASP A 86 -2.51 -7.25 -17.74
N LEU A 87 -3.56 -8.03 -18.02
CA LEU A 87 -4.21 -8.91 -17.03
C LEU A 87 -3.29 -10.01 -16.49
N GLU A 88 -2.63 -10.75 -17.36
CA GLU A 88 -1.72 -11.83 -16.94
C GLU A 88 -0.47 -11.29 -16.20
N PRO A 89 0.20 -10.22 -16.68
CA PRO A 89 1.24 -9.55 -15.90
C PRO A 89 0.75 -9.02 -14.53
N ALA A 90 -0.49 -8.53 -14.44
CA ALA A 90 -1.05 -8.04 -13.18
C ALA A 90 -1.26 -9.17 -12.17
N LYS A 91 -1.77 -10.32 -12.61
CA LYS A 91 -1.87 -11.52 -11.74
C LYS A 91 -0.50 -11.94 -11.23
N GLN A 92 0.50 -11.99 -12.11
CA GLN A 92 1.86 -12.32 -11.71
C GLN A 92 2.40 -11.30 -10.70
N ARG A 93 2.12 -10.01 -10.89
CA ARG A 93 2.53 -8.95 -9.96
C ARG A 93 1.97 -9.14 -8.56
N VAL A 94 0.71 -9.55 -8.42
CA VAL A 94 0.10 -9.86 -7.11
C VAL A 94 0.76 -11.09 -6.48
N VAL A 95 1.02 -12.14 -7.25
CA VAL A 95 1.75 -13.32 -6.77
C VAL A 95 3.14 -12.94 -6.26
N ASP A 96 3.86 -12.11 -7.01
CA ASP A 96 5.21 -11.65 -6.64
C ASP A 96 5.17 -10.81 -5.35
N PHE A 97 4.12 -10.01 -5.15
CA PHE A 97 3.91 -9.27 -3.90
C PHE A 97 3.74 -10.22 -2.70
N TYR A 98 2.84 -11.21 -2.78
CA TYR A 98 2.63 -12.16 -1.69
C TYR A 98 3.91 -12.95 -1.37
N LYS A 99 4.65 -13.37 -2.41
CA LYS A 99 5.92 -14.09 -2.23
C LYS A 99 7.00 -13.23 -1.61
N SER A 100 7.12 -11.96 -2.04
CA SER A 100 8.12 -11.04 -1.49
C SER A 100 7.80 -10.71 -0.04
N ALA A 101 6.53 -10.36 0.25
CA ALA A 101 6.09 -10.01 1.60
C ALA A 101 6.18 -11.21 2.56
N GLY A 102 5.70 -12.38 2.14
CA GLY A 102 5.81 -13.62 2.92
C GLY A 102 7.24 -14.16 3.06
N GLY A 103 8.11 -13.81 2.11
CA GLY A 103 9.54 -14.09 2.16
C GLY A 103 10.35 -13.13 3.04
N GLY A 104 9.72 -12.08 3.58
CA GLY A 104 10.37 -11.04 4.39
C GLY A 104 11.11 -9.98 3.58
N ASP A 105 10.97 -9.97 2.25
CA ASP A 105 11.46 -8.89 1.39
C ASP A 105 10.41 -7.76 1.30
N LEU A 106 10.24 -7.07 2.43
CA LEU A 106 9.27 -5.99 2.55
C LEU A 106 9.65 -4.75 1.72
N ASP A 107 10.94 -4.54 1.45
CA ASP A 107 11.41 -3.51 0.53
C ASP A 107 10.85 -3.73 -0.88
N THR A 108 11.05 -4.93 -1.42
CA THR A 108 10.53 -5.28 -2.75
C THR A 108 9.00 -5.28 -2.77
N ALA A 109 8.34 -5.82 -1.74
CA ALA A 109 6.89 -5.86 -1.65
C ALA A 109 6.27 -4.45 -1.60
N CYS A 110 6.77 -3.58 -0.71
CA CYS A 110 6.30 -2.19 -0.62
C CYS A 110 6.64 -1.39 -1.88
N GLY A 111 7.74 -1.70 -2.57
CA GLY A 111 8.05 -1.13 -3.88
C GLY A 111 7.09 -1.51 -5.00
N MET A 112 6.24 -2.53 -4.80
CA MET A 112 5.16 -2.86 -5.72
C MET A 112 3.89 -2.07 -5.48
N VAL A 113 3.81 -1.28 -4.41
CA VAL A 113 2.63 -0.50 -4.06
C VAL A 113 2.64 0.83 -4.79
N TYR A 114 1.50 1.18 -5.36
CA TYR A 114 1.31 2.41 -6.12
C TYR A 114 1.37 3.64 -5.20
N ASP A 115 2.20 4.59 -5.57
CA ASP A 115 2.26 5.92 -4.98
C ASP A 115 1.58 6.92 -5.93
N SER A 116 0.44 7.43 -5.48
CA SER A 116 -0.35 8.39 -6.26
C SER A 116 0.34 9.75 -6.43
N SER A 117 1.31 10.10 -5.59
CA SER A 117 2.03 11.36 -5.69
C SER A 117 3.09 11.35 -6.80
N THR A 118 3.65 10.18 -7.12
CA THR A 118 4.67 10.01 -8.17
C THR A 118 4.11 9.35 -9.43
N GLY A 119 2.97 8.68 -9.33
CA GLY A 119 2.41 7.87 -10.41
C GLY A 119 3.17 6.56 -10.66
N THR A 120 4.02 6.13 -9.72
CA THR A 120 4.88 4.95 -9.82
C THR A 120 4.89 4.16 -8.51
N GLY A 121 5.77 3.17 -8.37
CA GLY A 121 5.92 2.42 -7.12
C GLY A 121 6.62 3.21 -6.02
N MET A 122 6.29 2.93 -4.76
CA MET A 122 7.01 3.49 -3.61
C MET A 122 8.49 3.09 -3.65
N SER A 123 9.38 4.02 -3.97
CA SER A 123 10.82 3.72 -4.05
C SER A 123 11.60 4.08 -2.79
N SER A 124 11.07 4.97 -1.94
CA SER A 124 11.76 5.47 -0.74
C SER A 124 10.86 6.32 0.16
N GLY A 125 11.29 6.55 1.40
CA GLY A 125 10.72 7.56 2.28
C GLY A 125 9.72 7.00 3.32
N THR A 126 9.05 7.91 4.01
CA THR A 126 8.19 7.59 5.16
C THR A 126 7.01 6.68 4.80
N MET A 127 6.49 6.75 3.58
CA MET A 127 5.42 5.85 3.13
C MET A 127 5.90 4.41 2.97
N LEU A 128 7.12 4.21 2.46
CA LEU A 128 7.71 2.87 2.34
C LEU A 128 7.95 2.26 3.72
N ASP A 129 8.46 3.05 4.68
CA ASP A 129 8.63 2.60 6.06
C ASP A 129 7.28 2.28 6.74
N ALA A 130 6.25 3.10 6.51
CA ALA A 130 4.90 2.84 7.02
C ALA A 130 4.28 1.58 6.42
N CYS A 131 4.50 1.33 5.12
CA CYS A 131 4.08 0.10 4.46
C CYS A 131 4.73 -1.13 5.09
N LYS A 132 6.05 -1.09 5.35
CA LYS A 132 6.77 -2.19 6.01
C LYS A 132 6.20 -2.47 7.39
N GLN A 133 6.05 -1.45 8.23
CA GLN A 133 5.46 -1.58 9.57
C GLN A 133 4.04 -2.15 9.53
N GLY A 134 3.25 -1.82 8.50
CA GLY A 134 1.92 -2.39 8.30
C GLY A 134 1.92 -3.86 7.88
N LEU A 135 2.94 -4.30 7.15
CA LEU A 135 3.07 -5.69 6.66
C LEU A 135 3.75 -6.64 7.64
N GLU A 136 4.65 -6.15 8.50
CA GLU A 136 5.33 -6.94 9.54
C GLU A 136 4.40 -7.88 10.33
N PRO A 137 3.26 -7.43 10.90
CA PRO A 137 2.37 -8.32 11.65
C PRO A 137 1.63 -9.33 10.77
N GLN A 138 1.64 -9.15 9.45
CA GLN A 138 0.95 -10.03 8.48
C GLN A 138 1.88 -11.03 7.82
N MET A 139 3.18 -11.00 8.08
CA MET A 139 4.18 -11.81 7.35
C MET A 139 3.89 -13.31 7.38
N GLU A 140 3.49 -13.87 8.53
CA GLU A 140 3.16 -15.31 8.61
C GLU A 140 1.95 -15.66 7.74
N THR A 141 0.90 -14.83 7.79
CA THR A 141 -0.30 -14.99 6.95
C THR A 141 0.04 -14.86 5.47
N LEU A 142 0.84 -13.85 5.11
CA LEU A 142 1.26 -13.59 3.74
C LEU A 142 2.16 -14.70 3.21
N LYS A 143 2.99 -15.31 4.05
CA LYS A 143 3.80 -16.48 3.70
C LYS A 143 2.92 -17.67 3.35
N ALA A 144 1.97 -18.00 4.22
CA ALA A 144 1.03 -19.09 3.96
C ALA A 144 0.21 -18.84 2.68
N ALA A 145 -0.20 -17.58 2.45
CA ALA A 145 -0.89 -17.19 1.23
C ALA A 145 0.01 -17.30 -0.01
N GLY A 146 1.25 -16.81 0.05
CA GLY A 146 2.21 -16.82 -1.06
C GLY A 146 2.62 -18.21 -1.53
N ASP A 147 2.55 -19.22 -0.66
CA ASP A 147 2.79 -20.63 -1.01
C ASP A 147 1.62 -21.26 -1.79
N VAL A 148 0.41 -20.73 -1.62
CA VAL A 148 -0.82 -21.28 -2.23
C VAL A 148 -1.27 -20.47 -3.43
N ILE A 149 -1.11 -19.15 -3.41
CA ILE A 149 -1.58 -18.24 -4.46
C ILE A 149 -0.71 -18.41 -5.71
N THR A 150 -1.33 -18.86 -6.79
CA THR A 150 -0.76 -18.93 -8.14
C THR A 150 -1.58 -18.06 -9.10
N PRO A 151 -1.03 -17.63 -10.25
CA PRO A 151 -1.78 -16.83 -11.22
C PRO A 151 -3.08 -17.48 -11.67
N ASP A 152 -3.11 -18.81 -11.78
CA ASP A 152 -4.30 -19.57 -12.19
C ASP A 152 -5.46 -19.53 -11.19
N LEU A 153 -5.18 -19.23 -9.92
CA LEU A 153 -6.19 -19.06 -8.87
C LEU A 153 -6.75 -17.63 -8.79
N LEU A 154 -6.20 -16.71 -9.59
CA LEU A 154 -6.57 -15.32 -9.61
C LEU A 154 -7.48 -15.03 -10.81
N GLU A 155 -8.63 -14.42 -10.54
CA GLU A 155 -9.48 -13.84 -11.58
C GLU A 155 -9.12 -12.37 -11.74
N ALA A 156 -9.06 -11.86 -12.97
CA ALA A 156 -8.69 -10.47 -13.23
C ALA A 156 -9.62 -9.86 -14.27
N GLU A 157 -10.03 -8.62 -14.03
CA GLU A 157 -10.85 -7.83 -14.96
C GLU A 157 -10.39 -6.37 -15.02
N VAL A 158 -10.53 -5.73 -16.18
CA VAL A 158 -10.23 -4.30 -16.33
C VAL A 158 -11.48 -3.48 -16.01
N GLY A 159 -11.39 -2.63 -14.99
CA GLY A 159 -12.42 -1.66 -14.62
C GLY A 159 -12.56 -0.52 -15.64
N ALA A 160 -13.68 0.20 -15.57
CA ALA A 160 -13.95 1.35 -16.46
C ALA A 160 -12.97 2.52 -16.25
N ASP A 161 -12.31 2.57 -15.10
CA ASP A 161 -11.28 3.53 -14.71
C ASP A 161 -9.86 3.10 -15.12
N GLY A 162 -9.73 1.96 -15.79
CA GLY A 162 -8.44 1.40 -16.22
C GLY A 162 -7.64 0.77 -15.07
N VAL A 163 -8.26 0.50 -13.92
CA VAL A 163 -7.69 -0.31 -12.84
C VAL A 163 -8.02 -1.78 -13.08
N ILE A 164 -7.05 -2.67 -12.90
CA ILE A 164 -7.27 -4.12 -12.97
C ILE A 164 -7.70 -4.59 -11.59
N ASN A 165 -8.90 -5.16 -11.48
CA ASN A 165 -9.39 -5.77 -10.25
C ASN A 165 -9.03 -7.24 -10.24
N ILE A 166 -8.20 -7.67 -9.28
CA ILE A 166 -7.78 -9.06 -9.13
C ILE A 166 -8.52 -9.70 -7.96
N ASN A 167 -9.35 -10.70 -8.21
CA ASN A 167 -9.98 -11.48 -7.15
C ASN A 167 -9.05 -12.61 -6.69
N ALA A 168 -8.62 -12.55 -5.44
CA ALA A 168 -7.85 -13.57 -4.74
C ALA A 168 -8.69 -14.14 -3.60
N GLY A 169 -9.42 -15.23 -3.85
CA GLY A 169 -10.18 -15.93 -2.81
C GLY A 169 -11.26 -15.07 -2.14
N GLY A 170 -11.96 -14.23 -2.91
CA GLY A 170 -13.01 -13.34 -2.42
C GLY A 170 -12.52 -11.96 -1.96
N THR A 171 -11.21 -11.71 -2.00
CA THR A 171 -10.65 -10.37 -1.78
C THR A 171 -10.28 -9.74 -3.12
N THR A 172 -10.74 -8.52 -3.37
CA THR A 172 -10.35 -7.76 -4.58
C THR A 172 -9.10 -6.94 -4.29
N VAL A 173 -8.05 -7.20 -5.06
CA VAL A 173 -6.78 -6.47 -5.06
C VAL A 173 -6.71 -5.60 -6.32
N PRO A 174 -6.89 -4.28 -6.21
CA PRO A 174 -6.76 -3.38 -7.35
C PRO A 174 -5.29 -3.22 -7.76
N VAL A 175 -5.03 -3.26 -9.07
CA VAL A 175 -3.73 -3.07 -9.69
C VAL A 175 -3.82 -1.98 -10.75
N ARG A 176 -2.92 -1.00 -10.68
CA ARG A 176 -2.86 0.15 -11.58
C ARG A 176 -1.58 0.13 -12.40
N LYS A 177 -1.64 0.62 -13.63
CA LYS A 177 -0.47 0.86 -14.46
C LYS A 177 0.10 2.26 -14.19
N GLY A 178 1.34 2.32 -13.74
CA GLY A 178 2.05 3.56 -13.46
C GLY A 178 2.44 4.33 -14.73
N ALA A 179 2.93 5.55 -14.52
CA ALA A 179 3.42 6.42 -15.60
C ALA A 179 4.64 5.84 -16.33
N ASP A 180 5.39 4.95 -15.66
CA ASP A 180 6.51 4.20 -16.22
C ASP A 180 6.08 2.91 -16.96
N GLY A 181 4.78 2.64 -17.02
CA GLY A 181 4.20 1.47 -17.66
C GLY A 181 4.26 0.19 -16.84
N GLN A 182 4.80 0.23 -15.61
CA GLN A 182 4.82 -0.91 -14.69
C GLN A 182 3.47 -1.05 -13.98
N LEU A 183 3.20 -2.24 -13.45
CA LEU A 183 1.98 -2.54 -12.70
C LEU A 183 2.24 -2.46 -11.19
N TYR A 184 1.33 -1.86 -10.46
CA TYR A 184 1.46 -1.61 -9.02
C TYR A 184 0.15 -1.88 -8.28
N ILE A 185 0.23 -2.33 -7.04
CA ILE A 185 -0.94 -2.61 -6.19
C ILE A 185 -1.44 -1.30 -5.59
N ASP A 186 -2.73 -1.00 -5.76
CA ASP A 186 -3.35 0.27 -5.35
C ASP A 186 -4.22 0.09 -4.10
N PHE A 187 -3.62 -0.04 -2.92
CA PHE A 187 -4.38 -0.26 -1.67
C PHE A 187 -5.36 0.88 -1.33
N LEU A 188 -5.15 2.09 -1.86
CA LEU A 188 -6.06 3.21 -1.65
C LEU A 188 -7.40 2.98 -2.35
N ALA A 189 -7.38 2.42 -3.56
CA ALA A 189 -8.58 2.07 -4.30
C ALA A 189 -9.45 1.01 -3.57
N ALA A 190 -8.84 0.15 -2.74
CA ALA A 190 -9.57 -0.87 -1.99
C ALA A 190 -10.39 -0.31 -0.81
N THR A 191 -10.11 0.91 -0.35
CA THR A 191 -10.76 1.51 0.83
C THR A 191 -11.91 2.46 0.50
N GLY A 192 -12.15 2.75 -0.79
CA GLY A 192 -13.07 3.79 -1.26
C GLY A 192 -14.43 3.31 -1.78
N GLY A 193 -14.84 2.07 -1.50
CA GLY A 193 -16.12 1.48 -1.91
C GLY A 193 -17.20 1.50 -0.85
#